data_AF-A0A937SM74-F1
#
_entry.id   AF-A0A937SM74-F1
#
_cell.length_a   1.000
_cell.length_b   1.000
_cell.length_c   1.000
_cell.angle_alpha   90.00
_cell.angle_beta   90.00
_cell.angle_gamma   90.00
#
_symmetry.space_group_name_H-M   'P 1'
#
loop_
_entity.id
_entity.type
_entity.pdbx_description
1 polymer ?
#
loop_
_entity_poly.entity_id
_entity_poly.type
_entity_poly.pdbx_seq_one_letter_code
_entity_poly.pdbx_strand_id
1 'polypeptide(L)' 'VCQCGHTPRLKIISRKVVAPSLNETKSNPRSRSAKLRVAERH' A
#
# COMPACT_ATOMS: atom_id res chain seq x y z
N VAL A 1 -16.21 1.57 -14.27
CA VAL A 1 -16.33 0.09 -14.25
C VAL A 1 -15.70 -0.45 -15.53
N CYS A 2 -14.73 -1.38 -15.45
CA CYS A 2 -14.17 -1.99 -16.67
C CYS A 2 -15.24 -2.86 -17.32
N GLN A 3 -15.44 -2.72 -18.63
CA GLN A 3 -16.38 -3.54 -19.42
C GLN A 3 -15.65 -4.69 -20.14
N CYS A 4 -14.38 -4.88 -19.83
CA CYS A 4 -13.44 -5.72 -20.54
C CYS A 4 -13.50 -7.22 -20.19
N GLY A 5 -14.32 -7.64 -19.21
CA GLY A 5 -14.44 -9.03 -18.77
C GLY A 5 -13.19 -9.65 -18.12
N HIS A 6 -12.09 -8.91 -18.02
CA HIS A 6 -10.84 -9.41 -17.44
C HIS A 6 -10.93 -9.55 -15.92
N THR A 7 -10.55 -10.71 -15.41
CA THR A 7 -10.39 -10.94 -13.97
C THR A 7 -9.16 -10.20 -13.46
N PRO A 8 -9.28 -9.47 -12.33
CA PRO A 8 -8.14 -8.77 -11.75
C PRO A 8 -7.09 -9.77 -11.30
N ARG A 9 -5.92 -9.73 -11.94
CA ARG A 9 -4.76 -10.59 -11.62
C ARG A 9 -3.99 -10.11 -10.37
N LEU A 10 -4.37 -8.95 -9.84
CA LEU A 10 -3.76 -8.35 -8.67
C LEU A 10 -4.79 -8.28 -7.55
N LYS A 11 -4.47 -8.90 -6.42
CA LYS A 11 -5.26 -8.82 -5.19
C LYS A 11 -4.62 -7.82 -4.24
N ILE A 12 -5.35 -6.76 -3.94
CA ILE A 12 -4.87 -5.74 -2.99
C ILE A 12 -4.87 -6.35 -1.58
N ILE A 13 -3.70 -6.45 -0.97
CA ILE A 13 -3.54 -7.01 0.38
C ILE A 13 -4.01 -5.98 1.42
N SER A 14 -3.56 -4.73 1.27
CA SER A 14 -3.97 -3.63 2.15
C SER A 14 -4.78 -2.58 1.41
N ARG A 15 -6.07 -2.44 1.78
CA ARG A 15 -6.97 -1.42 1.22
C ARG A 15 -6.58 0.00 1.65
N LYS A 16 -6.05 0.16 2.87
CA LYS A 16 -5.52 1.43 3.38
C LYS A 16 -4.00 1.44 3.24
N VAL A 17 -3.45 2.64 3.06
CA VAL A 17 -1.99 2.82 3.07
C VAL A 17 -1.43 2.47 4.45
N VAL A 18 -0.31 1.76 4.50
CA VAL A 18 0.43 1.54 5.75
C VAL A 18 1.36 2.73 5.95
N ALA A 19 1.14 3.44 7.04
CA ALA A 19 1.95 4.59 7.45
C ALA A 19 3.10 4.16 8.37
N PRO A 20 4.22 4.90 8.41
CA PRO A 20 5.30 4.66 9.35
C PRO A 20 4.80 4.80 10.80
N SER A 21 5.42 4.07 11.71
CA SER A 21 5.12 4.19 13.13
C SER A 21 5.66 5.49 13.73
N LEU A 22 5.11 5.93 14.86
CA LEU A 22 5.59 7.12 15.57
C LEU A 22 7.06 7.00 15.97
N ASN A 23 7.50 5.81 16.39
CA ASN A 23 8.90 5.56 16.75
C ASN A 23 9.83 5.70 15.54
N GLU A 24 9.44 5.14 14.39
CA GLU A 24 10.20 5.25 13.14
C GLU A 24 10.29 6.70 12.67
N THR A 25 9.20 7.47 12.80
CA THR A 25 9.19 8.89 12.45
C THR A 25 10.10 9.72 13.36
N LYS A 26 10.24 9.35 14.64
CA LYS A 26 11.16 10.00 15.59
C LYS A 26 12.63 9.68 15.28
N SER A 27 12.94 8.41 15.00
CA SER A 27 14.30 7.96 14.68
C SER A 27 14.73 8.30 13.25
N ASN A 28 13.80 8.38 12.31
CA ASN A 28 14.01 8.77 10.93
C ASN A 28 12.92 9.76 10.47
N PRO A 29 13.12 11.08 10.66
CA PRO A 29 12.15 12.10 10.25
C PRO A 29 11.79 12.07 8.76
N ARG A 30 12.68 11.55 7.90
CA ARG A 30 12.42 11.38 6.46
C ARG A 30 11.34 10.35 6.16
N SER A 31 11.09 9.40 7.06
CA SER A 31 10.03 8.40 6.88
C SER A 31 8.63 9.00 7.03
N ARG A 32 8.45 10.19 7.62
CA ARG A 32 7.13 10.75 7.99
C ARG A 32 6.10 10.76 6.84
N SER A 33 6.55 10.91 5.60
CA SER A 33 5.69 10.96 4.41
C SER A 33 5.56 9.63 3.66
N ALA A 34 6.24 8.57 4.13
CA ALA A 34 6.23 7.25 3.50
C ALA A 34 4.83 6.64 3.51
N LYS A 35 4.47 6.00 2.40
CA LYS A 35 3.15 5.43 2.13
C LYS A 35 3.31 4.08 1.46
N LEU A 36 3.28 3.00 2.25
CA LEU A 36 3.44 1.64 1.71
C LEU A 36 2.10 1.14 1.14
N ARG A 37 2.16 0.56 -0.06
CA ARG A 37 1.04 -0.10 -0.75
C ARG A 37 1.51 -1.47 -1.23
N VAL A 38 0.72 -2.51 -0.98
CA VAL A 38 1.09 -3.90 -1.31
C VAL A 38 -0.08 -4.60 -2.00
N ALA A 39 0.23 -5.32 -3.08
CA ALA A 39 -0.68 -6.20 -3.78
C ALA A 39 0.03 -7.54 -4.08
N GLU A 40 -0.73 -8.62 -4.08
CA GLU A 40 -0.31 -9.95 -4.48
C GLU A 40 -0.71 -10.20 -5.94
N ARG A 41 0.13 -10.91 -6.69
CA ARG A 41 -0.21 -11.38 -8.03
C ARG A 41 -0.75 -12.81 -7.93
N HIS A 42 -1.95 -13.01 -8.47
CA HIS A 42 -2.54 -14.33 -8.71
C HIS A 42 -2.02 -14.93 -10.02
#